data_AF-A0A965W2H4-F1
#
_entry.id   AF-A0A965W2H4-F1
#
_cell.length_a   1.000
_cell.length_b   1.000
_cell.length_c   1.000
_cell.angle_alpha   90.00
_cell.angle_beta   90.00
_cell.angle_gamma   90.00
#
_symmetry.space_group_name_H-M   'P 1'
#
loop_
_entity.id
_entity.type
_entity.pdbx_description
1 polymer ?
#
loop_
_entity_poly.entity_id
_entity_poly.type
_entity_poly.pdbx_seq_one_letter_code
_entity_poly.pdbx_strand_id
1 'polypeptide(L)'
;MNPVLTPEQQARVKIDELLIAAGWVLQDYATFDRQAALGVAVREFQLPSGPCDYLLFVEGKAAGVVEAKKAGVTLSAIAEQSERYMEELPPHLRSWATKLLLGYESNGEETFFRCMKDPRPRSRRTFAFHRPETLLGWLRGEKTLRAGLKAMPVLEKNGLRDCQFDAIQGLEKSLAADNPRALIQMATGAGKTFTACNFSYRLIKHAGAKRILFLVDRSNLGRQTLTEFQQFSPPGEGENFDKLYITQHLQRNNIDRNSKVVITTIQRLYSMLRGEELDEADEEASSFEVWKNADGEIPPVGYNSAIPIETFDFIITDECHRSIYGLWRQVLEYFDAHIIGLTATPSMHTLAYFNQNLVAEYPYERSVADGVNVGYEVYRIQTDVTAKGGIVDADYAVPVRDKRTRALRYKQLDENLEFSAQELDRSVTVPNQIRAV
;
A
#
# COMPACT_ATOMS: atom_id res chain seq x y z
N MET A 1 -26.02 -24.35 27.21
CA MET A 1 -26.27 -23.21 26.30
C MET A 1 -25.10 -22.27 26.44
N ASN A 2 -24.36 -21.98 25.37
CA ASN A 2 -23.35 -20.91 25.44
C ASN A 2 -24.08 -19.60 25.73
N PRO A 3 -23.64 -18.79 26.72
CA PRO A 3 -24.28 -17.51 27.00
C PRO A 3 -24.18 -16.60 25.77
N VAL A 4 -25.29 -15.96 25.41
CA VAL A 4 -25.32 -14.96 24.34
C VAL A 4 -24.54 -13.74 24.81
N LEU A 5 -23.34 -13.56 24.26
CA LEU A 5 -22.49 -12.40 24.56
C LEU A 5 -23.15 -11.11 24.07
N THR A 6 -23.03 -10.03 24.85
CA THR A 6 -23.43 -8.70 24.39
C THR A 6 -22.57 -8.26 23.19
N PRO A 7 -23.02 -7.31 22.35
CA PRO A 7 -22.22 -6.82 21.23
C PRO A 7 -20.85 -6.26 21.64
N GLU A 8 -20.75 -5.70 22.84
CA GLU A 8 -19.49 -5.21 23.41
C GLU A 8 -18.57 -6.36 23.83
N GLN A 9 -19.12 -7.40 24.45
CA GLN A 9 -18.35 -8.60 24.80
C GLN A 9 -17.87 -9.34 23.54
N GLN A 10 -18.66 -9.37 22.47
CA GLN A 10 -18.24 -9.91 21.18
C GLN A 10 -17.07 -9.11 20.57
N ALA A 11 -17.12 -7.78 20.65
CA ALA A 11 -16.01 -6.93 20.22
C ALA A 11 -14.74 -7.20 21.03
N ARG A 12 -14.86 -7.34 22.37
CA ARG A 12 -13.73 -7.68 23.25
C ARG A 12 -13.10 -9.03 22.91
N VAL A 13 -13.87 -10.04 22.52
CA VAL A 13 -13.31 -11.33 22.05
C VAL A 13 -12.39 -11.12 20.84
N LYS A 14 -12.81 -10.33 19.85
CA LYS A 14 -11.99 -10.01 18.67
C LYS A 14 -10.77 -9.16 19.02
N ILE A 15 -10.93 -8.20 19.92
CA ILE A 15 -9.81 -7.38 20.42
C ILE A 15 -8.78 -8.25 21.12
N ASP A 16 -9.23 -9.19 21.96
CA ASP A 16 -8.37 -10.15 22.64
C ASP A 16 -7.56 -11.00 21.64
N GLU A 17 -8.23 -11.55 20.61
CA GLU A 17 -7.58 -12.31 19.54
C GLU A 17 -6.51 -11.48 18.81
N LEU A 18 -6.80 -10.23 18.46
CA LEU A 18 -5.85 -9.33 17.79
C LEU A 18 -4.68 -8.94 18.68
N LEU A 19 -4.91 -8.66 19.98
CA LEU A 19 -3.86 -8.36 20.94
C LEU A 19 -2.91 -9.55 21.12
N ILE A 20 -3.48 -10.76 21.31
CA ILE A 20 -2.69 -12.00 21.42
C ILE A 20 -1.88 -12.24 20.14
N ALA A 21 -2.50 -12.10 18.97
CA ALA A 21 -1.81 -12.27 17.69
C ALA A 21 -0.66 -11.26 17.50
N ALA A 22 -0.83 -10.04 18.01
CA ALA A 22 0.20 -9.00 18.05
C ALA A 22 1.26 -9.22 19.15
N GLY A 23 1.19 -10.31 19.91
CA GLY A 23 2.21 -10.70 20.91
C GLY A 23 1.99 -10.14 22.31
N TRP A 24 0.80 -9.62 22.62
CA TRP A 24 0.46 -9.18 23.97
C TRP A 24 0.03 -10.35 24.86
N VAL A 25 0.46 -10.33 26.12
CA VAL A 25 -0.07 -11.22 27.15
C VAL A 25 -1.28 -10.56 27.82
N LEU A 26 -2.45 -11.17 27.68
CA LEU A 26 -3.68 -10.71 28.33
C LEU A 26 -3.76 -11.22 29.76
N GLN A 27 -4.13 -10.33 30.69
CA GLN A 27 -4.34 -10.66 32.09
C GLN A 27 -5.52 -9.86 32.65
N ASP A 28 -6.09 -10.31 33.77
CA ASP A 28 -7.19 -9.61 34.44
C ASP A 28 -6.67 -8.82 35.63
N TYR A 29 -7.30 -7.68 35.92
CA TYR A 29 -6.86 -6.72 36.95
C TYR A 29 -6.63 -7.33 38.36
N ALA A 30 -7.35 -8.38 38.73
CA ALA A 30 -7.26 -8.95 40.07
C ALA A 30 -5.92 -9.67 40.36
N THR A 31 -5.27 -10.22 39.33
CA THR A 31 -4.12 -11.13 39.50
C THR A 31 -2.96 -10.81 38.56
N PHE A 32 -2.94 -9.62 37.97
CA PHE A 32 -1.94 -9.31 36.94
C PHE A 32 -0.53 -9.20 37.50
N ASP A 33 0.43 -9.69 36.71
CA ASP A 33 1.85 -9.40 36.82
C ASP A 33 2.30 -8.62 35.59
N ARG A 34 2.58 -7.32 35.80
CA ARG A 34 3.09 -6.42 34.75
C ARG A 34 4.46 -6.82 34.20
N GLN A 35 5.18 -7.75 34.83
CA GLN A 35 6.49 -8.25 34.39
C GLN A 35 6.41 -9.60 33.66
N ALA A 36 5.23 -10.17 33.49
CA ALA A 36 5.06 -11.50 32.88
C ALA A 36 5.58 -11.60 31.44
N ALA A 37 5.60 -10.49 30.70
CA ALA A 37 6.13 -10.41 29.35
C ALA A 37 6.59 -8.98 29.03
N LEU A 38 7.19 -8.78 27.85
CA LEU A 38 7.53 -7.44 27.38
C LEU A 38 6.29 -6.55 27.25
N GLY A 39 5.18 -7.08 26.72
CA GLY A 39 3.89 -6.41 26.64
C GLY A 39 2.81 -7.17 27.39
N VAL A 40 2.16 -6.50 28.34
CA VAL A 40 1.03 -7.04 29.11
C VAL A 40 -0.15 -6.10 28.94
N ALA A 41 -1.30 -6.62 28.50
CA ALA A 41 -2.55 -5.87 28.45
C ALA A 41 -3.48 -6.38 29.55
N VAL A 42 -3.83 -5.50 30.48
CA VAL A 42 -4.63 -5.84 31.66
C VAL A 42 -6.06 -5.39 31.46
N ARG A 43 -7.00 -6.32 31.50
CA ARG A 43 -8.43 -6.07 31.32
C ARG A 43 -9.06 -5.37 32.52
N GLU A 44 -10.04 -4.52 32.24
CA GLU A 44 -10.92 -3.86 33.22
C GLU A 44 -10.15 -3.15 34.35
N PHE A 45 -9.08 -2.43 33.97
CA PHE A 45 -8.18 -1.77 34.89
C PHE A 45 -8.82 -0.51 35.49
N GLN A 46 -8.68 -0.32 36.79
CA GLN A 46 -9.23 0.85 37.49
C GLN A 46 -8.28 2.05 37.42
N LEU A 47 -8.67 3.10 36.70
CA LEU A 47 -7.98 4.40 36.66
C LEU A 47 -8.78 5.45 37.46
N PRO A 48 -8.15 6.58 37.86
CA PRO A 48 -8.85 7.65 38.59
C PRO A 48 -10.08 8.21 37.85
N SER A 49 -10.02 8.25 36.52
CA SER A 49 -11.11 8.70 35.65
C SER A 49 -12.18 7.63 35.38
N GLY A 50 -12.02 6.42 35.90
CA GLY A 50 -12.95 5.29 35.76
C GLY A 50 -12.27 4.01 35.29
N PRO A 51 -13.03 2.91 35.13
CA PRO A 51 -12.52 1.68 34.55
C PRO A 51 -12.21 1.90 33.06
N CYS A 52 -11.02 1.48 32.62
CA CYS A 52 -10.71 1.35 31.20
C CYS A 52 -10.74 -0.13 30.78
N ASP A 53 -11.04 -0.40 29.52
CA ASP A 53 -11.17 -1.79 29.05
C ASP A 53 -9.84 -2.54 29.09
N TYR A 54 -8.76 -1.89 28.64
CA TYR A 54 -7.41 -2.44 28.74
C TYR A 54 -6.40 -1.37 29.09
N LEU A 55 -5.54 -1.66 30.07
CA LEU A 55 -4.32 -0.91 30.33
C LEU A 55 -3.10 -1.65 29.79
N LEU A 56 -2.31 -0.97 28.95
CA LEU A 56 -1.14 -1.53 28.28
C LEU A 56 0.13 -1.21 29.07
N PHE A 57 0.84 -2.26 29.47
CA PHE A 57 2.18 -2.20 30.04
C PHE A 57 3.21 -2.63 29.00
N VAL A 58 4.26 -1.85 28.86
CA VAL A 58 5.45 -2.19 28.05
C VAL A 58 6.67 -2.10 28.96
N GLU A 59 7.44 -3.18 29.04
CA GLU A 59 8.56 -3.33 30.00
C GLU A 59 8.11 -3.07 31.45
N GLY A 60 6.91 -3.55 31.80
CA GLY A 60 6.30 -3.40 33.12
C GLY A 60 6.00 -1.96 33.54
N LYS A 61 5.98 -1.00 32.60
CA LYS A 61 5.55 0.38 32.82
C LYS A 61 4.30 0.67 32.00
N ALA A 62 3.32 1.34 32.60
CA ALA A 62 2.12 1.78 31.92
C ALA A 62 2.49 2.70 30.74
N ALA A 63 1.99 2.36 29.55
CA ALA A 63 2.33 3.02 28.29
C ALA A 63 1.09 3.54 27.55
N GLY A 64 -0.04 2.85 27.66
CA GLY A 64 -1.25 3.20 26.92
C GLY A 64 -2.53 2.52 27.39
N VAL A 65 -3.62 2.81 26.70
CA VAL A 65 -4.94 2.18 26.91
C VAL A 65 -5.53 1.70 25.60
N VAL A 66 -6.43 0.71 25.70
CA VAL A 66 -7.37 0.34 24.63
C VAL A 66 -8.78 0.54 25.16
N GLU A 67 -9.58 1.32 24.43
CA GLU A 67 -11.02 1.47 24.66
C GLU A 67 -11.79 0.60 23.66
N ALA A 68 -12.58 -0.34 24.18
CA ALA A 68 -13.41 -1.24 23.40
C ALA A 68 -14.80 -0.65 23.16
N LYS A 69 -15.28 -0.71 21.92
CA LYS A 69 -16.63 -0.28 21.55
C LYS A 69 -17.41 -1.37 20.86
N LYS A 70 -18.73 -1.22 20.88
CA LYS A 70 -19.67 -2.09 20.17
C LYS A 70 -19.43 -1.94 18.66
N ALA A 71 -19.57 -3.03 17.91
CA ALA A 71 -19.51 -2.99 16.45
C ALA A 71 -20.53 -1.98 15.88
N GLY A 72 -20.15 -1.27 14.82
CA GLY A 72 -20.99 -0.27 14.14
C GLY A 72 -20.95 1.16 14.72
N VAL A 73 -20.19 1.39 15.79
CA VAL A 73 -19.97 2.74 16.33
C VAL A 73 -18.79 3.42 15.62
N THR A 74 -19.00 4.64 15.14
CA THR A 74 -17.94 5.47 14.53
C THR A 74 -16.88 5.86 15.58
N LEU A 75 -15.68 5.32 15.45
CA LEU A 75 -14.60 5.50 16.44
C LEU A 75 -13.98 6.90 16.43
N SER A 76 -14.02 7.63 15.31
CA SER A 76 -13.37 8.94 15.16
C SER A 76 -13.94 10.03 16.07
N ALA A 77 -15.22 9.95 16.44
CA ALA A 77 -15.88 10.90 17.34
C ALA A 77 -15.58 10.62 18.83
N ILE A 78 -14.88 9.53 19.14
CA ILE A 78 -14.73 9.00 20.51
C ILE A 78 -13.29 9.15 21.04
N ALA A 79 -12.38 9.66 20.22
CA ALA A 79 -10.99 9.90 20.66
C ALA A 79 -10.89 10.85 21.88
N GLU A 80 -11.91 11.68 22.15
CA GLU A 80 -11.98 12.51 23.36
C GLU A 80 -12.21 11.68 24.64
N GLN A 81 -12.79 10.48 24.54
CA GLN A 81 -13.04 9.61 25.70
C GLN A 81 -11.77 8.88 26.13
N SER A 82 -10.99 8.35 25.18
CA SER A 82 -9.72 7.68 25.47
C SER A 82 -8.69 8.66 26.07
N GLU A 83 -8.70 9.92 25.63
CA GLU A 83 -7.86 10.99 26.20
C GLU A 83 -8.04 11.14 27.72
N ARG A 84 -9.26 11.01 28.25
CA ARG A 84 -9.54 11.15 29.69
C ARG A 84 -8.82 10.10 30.54
N TYR A 85 -8.62 8.90 30.01
CA TYR A 85 -7.87 7.84 30.69
C TYR A 85 -6.37 8.03 30.62
N MET A 86 -5.88 8.85 29.68
CA MET A 86 -4.46 9.07 29.47
C MET A 86 -3.88 10.17 30.38
N GLU A 87 -4.73 11.02 30.97
CA GLU A 87 -4.32 12.21 31.70
C GLU A 87 -3.85 11.96 33.14
N GLU A 88 -4.49 11.03 33.85
CA GLU A 88 -4.27 10.77 35.27
C GLU A 88 -3.96 9.30 35.52
N LEU A 89 -2.82 9.04 36.17
CA LEU A 89 -2.38 7.70 36.53
C LEU A 89 -2.30 7.55 38.05
N PRO A 90 -2.62 6.35 38.60
CA PRO A 90 -2.45 6.10 40.01
C PRO A 90 -0.98 6.34 40.45
N PRO A 91 -0.70 7.05 41.56
CA PRO A 91 0.67 7.43 41.94
C PRO A 91 1.62 6.24 42.17
N HIS A 92 1.08 5.08 42.50
CA HIS A 92 1.86 3.85 42.73
C HIS A 92 2.26 3.13 41.43
N LEU A 93 1.66 3.52 40.30
CA LEU A 93 1.83 2.86 39.02
C LEU A 93 3.09 3.39 38.32
N ARG A 94 4.04 2.51 38.02
CA ARG A 94 5.19 2.89 37.18
C ARG A 94 4.72 3.14 35.75
N SER A 95 5.09 4.27 35.17
CA SER A 95 4.71 4.69 33.82
C SER A 95 5.90 5.19 32.99
N TRP A 96 5.73 5.25 31.67
CA TRP A 96 6.74 5.80 30.76
C TRP A 96 6.81 7.33 30.78
N ALA A 97 5.71 7.99 31.13
CA ALA A 97 5.61 9.43 31.31
C ALA A 97 4.57 9.75 32.38
N THR A 98 4.43 11.02 32.76
CA THR A 98 3.40 11.48 33.70
C THR A 98 1.98 11.17 33.22
N LYS A 99 1.80 11.12 31.90
CA LYS A 99 0.57 10.73 31.18
C LYS A 99 0.84 9.47 30.35
N LEU A 100 -0.20 8.74 29.98
CA LEU A 100 -0.07 7.66 28.99
C LEU A 100 0.19 8.25 27.61
N LEU A 101 0.99 7.54 26.81
CA LEU A 101 1.46 8.05 25.53
C LEU A 101 0.77 7.39 24.33
N LEU A 102 0.15 6.24 24.53
CA LEU A 102 -0.43 5.42 23.47
C LEU A 102 -1.93 5.25 23.73
N GLY A 103 -2.77 5.60 22.76
CA GLY A 103 -4.21 5.41 22.83
C GLY A 103 -4.68 4.55 21.68
N TYR A 104 -5.52 3.56 21.97
CA TYR A 104 -6.25 2.80 20.97
C TYR A 104 -7.75 2.88 21.21
N GLU A 105 -8.51 2.95 20.12
CA GLU A 105 -9.95 2.73 20.09
C GLU A 105 -10.23 1.57 19.15
N SER A 106 -10.97 0.55 19.60
CA SER A 106 -11.28 -0.61 18.76
C SER A 106 -12.69 -1.12 18.97
N ASN A 107 -13.32 -1.59 17.90
CA ASN A 107 -14.58 -2.33 17.96
C ASN A 107 -14.44 -3.79 17.50
N GLY A 108 -13.20 -4.26 17.36
CA GLY A 108 -12.86 -5.59 16.84
C GLY A 108 -12.81 -5.70 15.31
N GLU A 109 -13.48 -4.80 14.58
CA GLU A 109 -13.43 -4.71 13.10
C GLU A 109 -12.51 -3.57 12.63
N GLU A 110 -12.57 -2.45 13.34
CA GLU A 110 -11.74 -1.28 13.12
C GLU A 110 -10.93 -1.01 14.38
N THR A 111 -9.67 -0.65 14.16
CA THR A 111 -8.78 -0.19 15.22
C THR A 111 -8.22 1.16 14.82
N PHE A 112 -8.19 2.06 15.78
CA PHE A 112 -7.61 3.39 15.67
C PHE A 112 -6.49 3.51 16.70
N PHE A 113 -5.46 4.27 16.36
CA PHE A 113 -4.35 4.53 17.26
C PHE A 113 -3.91 5.98 17.19
N ARG A 114 -3.43 6.45 18.34
CA ARG A 114 -2.81 7.75 18.54
C ARG A 114 -1.55 7.61 19.41
N CYS A 115 -0.51 8.36 19.04
CA CYS A 115 0.68 8.53 19.85
C CYS A 115 0.85 9.99 20.29
N MET A 116 0.90 10.23 21.60
CA MET A 116 1.04 11.57 22.19
C MET A 116 2.45 12.15 22.04
N LYS A 117 3.43 11.35 21.61
CA LYS A 117 4.78 11.83 21.27
C LYS A 117 4.84 12.48 19.89
N ASP A 118 3.83 12.28 19.05
CA ASP A 118 3.81 12.88 17.72
C ASP A 118 3.66 14.41 17.81
N PRO A 119 4.25 15.19 16.88
CA PRO A 119 4.15 16.66 16.90
C PRO A 119 2.71 17.20 16.82
N ARG A 120 1.81 16.41 16.23
CA ARG A 120 0.37 16.65 16.19
C ARG A 120 -0.32 15.31 16.44
N PRO A 121 -0.56 14.92 17.70
CA PRO A 121 -1.21 13.66 18.02
C PRO A 121 -2.59 13.64 17.36
N ARG A 122 -2.86 12.61 16.55
CA ARG A 122 -4.17 12.38 15.95
C ARG A 122 -4.45 10.90 15.92
N SER A 123 -5.73 10.56 16.03
CA SER A 123 -6.16 9.18 15.89
C SER A 123 -6.19 8.85 14.40
N ARG A 124 -5.68 7.67 14.03
CA ARG A 124 -5.67 7.17 12.66
C ARG A 124 -5.98 5.68 12.67
N ARG A 125 -6.64 5.20 11.63
CA ARG A 125 -6.95 3.78 11.46
C ARG A 125 -5.67 2.97 11.31
N THR A 126 -5.61 1.85 12.01
CA THR A 126 -4.60 0.78 11.84
C THR A 126 -5.33 -0.54 11.66
N PHE A 127 -4.71 -1.47 10.93
CA PHE A 127 -5.34 -2.76 10.69
C PHE A 127 -5.51 -3.59 11.97
N ALA A 128 -4.55 -3.49 12.90
CA ALA A 128 -4.56 -4.16 14.20
C ALA A 128 -3.77 -3.37 15.26
N PHE A 129 -3.31 -4.04 16.31
CA PHE A 129 -2.42 -3.51 17.34
C PHE A 129 -0.95 -3.67 16.96
N HIS A 130 -0.12 -2.71 17.37
CA HIS A 130 1.34 -2.81 17.22
C HIS A 130 1.92 -3.78 18.24
N ARG A 131 3.07 -4.37 17.92
CA ARG A 131 3.78 -5.25 18.84
C ARG A 131 4.42 -4.51 20.01
N PRO A 132 4.54 -5.15 21.19
CA PRO A 132 5.23 -4.56 22.33
C PRO A 132 6.68 -4.13 22.03
N GLU A 133 7.42 -4.88 21.21
CA GLU A 133 8.80 -4.56 20.81
C GLU A 133 8.87 -3.25 20.03
N THR A 134 7.91 -3.04 19.12
CA THR A 134 7.81 -1.82 18.31
C THR A 134 7.50 -0.62 19.18
N LEU A 135 6.50 -0.76 20.05
CA LEU A 135 6.09 0.29 20.97
C LEU A 135 7.21 0.63 21.96
N LEU A 136 7.96 -0.36 22.47
CA LEU A 136 9.13 -0.12 23.30
C LEU A 136 10.15 0.78 22.58
N GLY A 137 10.43 0.49 21.31
CA GLY A 137 11.31 1.32 20.48
C GLY A 137 10.82 2.77 20.37
N TRP A 138 9.52 2.98 20.17
CA TRP A 138 8.92 4.33 20.11
C TRP A 138 8.91 5.04 21.47
N LEU A 139 8.65 4.32 22.55
CA LEU A 139 8.64 4.86 23.91
C LEU A 139 10.05 5.34 24.32
N ARG A 140 11.08 4.54 24.00
CA ARG A 140 12.49 4.88 24.25
C ARG A 140 13.04 5.96 23.32
N GLY A 141 12.65 5.95 22.04
CA GLY A 141 13.18 6.88 21.05
C GLY A 141 12.82 8.34 21.36
N GLU A 142 13.74 9.26 21.17
CA GLU A 142 13.48 10.68 21.45
C GLU A 142 12.50 11.32 20.47
N LYS A 143 12.59 10.92 19.19
CA LYS A 143 11.80 11.48 18.09
C LYS A 143 10.96 10.39 17.44
N THR A 144 9.70 10.70 17.15
CA THR A 144 8.84 9.85 16.31
C THR A 144 9.16 10.05 14.83
N LEU A 145 8.72 9.13 13.97
CA LEU A 145 8.84 9.28 12.51
C LEU A 145 8.22 10.61 12.04
N ARG A 146 7.03 10.97 12.55
CA ARG A 146 6.35 12.23 12.22
C ARG A 146 7.13 13.47 12.66
N ALA A 147 7.86 13.39 13.77
CA ALA A 147 8.79 14.44 14.17
C ALA A 147 10.01 14.51 13.24
N GLY A 148 10.55 13.37 12.83
CA GLY A 148 11.64 13.27 11.86
C GLY A 148 11.27 13.88 10.50
N LEU A 149 10.09 13.59 9.98
CA LEU A 149 9.57 14.14 8.72
C LEU A 149 9.48 15.67 8.72
N LYS A 150 9.14 16.30 9.86
CA LYS A 150 9.13 17.76 10.00
C LYS A 150 10.51 18.39 10.09
N ALA A 151 11.52 17.61 10.47
CA ALA A 151 12.87 18.09 10.75
C ALA A 151 13.88 17.69 9.67
N MET A 152 13.41 17.24 8.50
CA MET A 152 14.28 16.92 7.37
C MET A 152 15.02 18.19 6.89
N PRO A 153 16.31 18.08 6.52
CA PRO A 153 17.05 19.21 5.98
C PRO A 153 16.49 19.64 4.63
N VAL A 154 16.73 20.88 4.23
CA VAL A 154 16.30 21.42 2.93
C VAL A 154 16.83 20.53 1.80
N LEU A 155 15.98 20.25 0.80
CA LEU A 155 16.40 19.57 -0.41
C LEU A 155 17.29 20.49 -1.24
N GLU A 156 18.49 20.02 -1.57
CA GLU A 156 19.39 20.69 -2.50
C GLU A 156 19.14 20.18 -3.92
N LYS A 157 19.23 21.07 -4.92
CA LYS A 157 18.92 20.73 -6.31
C LYS A 157 19.96 19.80 -6.94
N ASN A 158 21.23 19.86 -6.54
CA ASN A 158 22.33 18.91 -6.85
C ASN A 158 22.10 17.90 -7.99
N GLY A 159 22.02 18.36 -9.25
CA GLY A 159 21.88 17.50 -10.43
C GLY A 159 20.48 16.92 -10.69
N LEU A 160 19.51 17.19 -9.82
CA LEU A 160 18.09 16.88 -10.04
C LEU A 160 17.53 17.75 -11.16
N ARG A 161 16.75 17.12 -12.04
CA ARG A 161 15.86 17.85 -12.94
C ARG A 161 14.80 18.57 -12.13
N ASP A 162 14.29 19.67 -12.66
CA ASP A 162 13.27 20.51 -12.00
C ASP A 162 12.05 19.68 -11.59
N CYS A 163 11.59 18.78 -12.46
CA CYS A 163 10.47 17.88 -12.14
C CYS A 163 10.76 16.90 -10.98
N GLN A 164 12.00 16.46 -10.84
CA GLN A 164 12.41 15.57 -9.75
C GLN A 164 12.52 16.35 -8.44
N PHE A 165 13.08 17.55 -8.49
CA PHE A 165 13.17 18.47 -7.35
C PHE A 165 11.78 18.85 -6.83
N ASP A 166 10.89 19.27 -7.73
CA ASP A 166 9.51 19.65 -7.42
C ASP A 166 8.75 18.46 -6.78
N ALA A 167 8.93 17.25 -7.33
CA ALA A 167 8.32 16.03 -6.79
C ALA A 167 8.79 15.70 -5.37
N ILE A 168 10.09 15.73 -5.11
CA ILE A 168 10.65 15.41 -3.78
C ILE A 168 10.25 16.49 -2.77
N GLN A 169 10.36 17.77 -3.14
CA GLN A 169 9.99 18.88 -2.27
C GLN A 169 8.49 18.86 -1.92
N GLY A 170 7.63 18.64 -2.91
CA GLY A 170 6.19 18.51 -2.71
C GLY A 170 5.84 17.35 -1.78
N LEU A 171 6.49 16.19 -1.99
CA LEU A 171 6.32 15.02 -1.15
C LEU A 171 6.75 15.29 0.31
N GLU A 172 7.93 15.85 0.53
CA GLU A 172 8.43 16.17 1.87
C GLU A 172 7.53 17.14 2.61
N LYS A 173 7.04 18.19 1.93
CA LYS A 173 6.07 19.13 2.50
C LYS A 173 4.78 18.42 2.91
N SER A 174 4.28 17.53 2.07
CA SER A 174 3.07 16.74 2.35
C SER A 174 3.27 15.79 3.55
N LEU A 175 4.41 15.08 3.61
CA LEU A 175 4.72 14.16 4.70
C LEU A 175 4.97 14.90 6.02
N ALA A 176 5.61 16.07 5.99
CA ALA A 176 5.77 16.95 7.15
C ALA A 176 4.43 17.49 7.69
N ALA A 177 3.43 17.64 6.82
CA ALA A 177 2.05 17.95 7.20
C ALA A 177 1.29 16.73 7.73
N ASP A 178 1.91 15.55 7.76
CA ASP A 178 1.33 14.26 8.12
C ASP A 178 0.15 13.87 7.21
N ASN A 179 0.23 14.15 5.91
CA ASN A 179 -0.75 13.61 4.96
C ASN A 179 -0.44 12.12 4.69
N PRO A 180 -1.36 11.18 5.01
CA PRO A 180 -1.06 9.73 4.98
C PRO A 180 -0.90 9.17 3.57
N ARG A 181 -1.35 9.92 2.55
CA ARG A 181 -1.33 9.51 1.15
C ARG A 181 -0.87 10.67 0.30
N ALA A 182 0.10 10.45 -0.60
CA ALA A 182 0.60 11.45 -1.53
C ALA A 182 0.72 10.85 -2.94
N LEU A 183 0.38 11.63 -3.96
CA LEU A 183 0.44 11.23 -5.36
C LEU A 183 1.42 12.12 -6.12
N ILE A 184 2.34 11.50 -6.86
CA ILE A 184 3.26 12.16 -7.78
C ILE A 184 2.86 11.75 -9.20
N GLN A 185 2.47 12.74 -10.01
CA GLN A 185 2.25 12.55 -11.44
C GLN A 185 3.50 12.93 -12.22
N MET A 186 4.09 11.95 -12.91
CA MET A 186 5.29 12.15 -13.73
C MET A 186 5.20 11.35 -15.02
N ALA A 187 5.42 12.02 -16.14
CA ALA A 187 5.49 11.41 -17.47
C ALA A 187 6.45 10.21 -17.49
N THR A 188 6.09 9.17 -18.23
CA THR A 188 6.98 8.03 -18.47
C THR A 188 8.29 8.53 -19.09
N GLY A 189 9.43 8.03 -18.60
CA GLY A 189 10.75 8.52 -19.00
C GLY A 189 11.29 9.73 -18.21
N ALA A 190 10.46 10.41 -17.40
CA ALA A 190 10.91 11.57 -16.61
C ALA A 190 11.80 11.22 -15.39
N GLY A 191 11.96 9.93 -15.09
CA GLY A 191 12.83 9.43 -14.01
C GLY A 191 12.11 9.13 -12.68
N LYS A 192 10.89 8.59 -12.73
CA LYS A 192 10.10 8.21 -11.53
C LYS A 192 10.88 7.35 -10.54
N THR A 193 11.53 6.28 -11.02
CA THR A 193 12.31 5.37 -10.17
C THR A 193 13.49 6.06 -9.52
N PHE A 194 14.24 6.88 -10.27
CA PHE A 194 15.33 7.69 -9.73
C PHE A 194 14.84 8.66 -8.63
N THR A 195 13.72 9.35 -8.88
CA THR A 195 13.06 10.21 -7.88
C THR A 195 12.70 9.42 -6.62
N ALA A 196 12.21 8.19 -6.79
CA ALA A 196 11.87 7.29 -5.69
C ALA A 196 13.08 6.81 -4.89
N CYS A 197 14.19 6.48 -5.55
CA CYS A 197 15.45 6.17 -4.88
C CYS A 197 15.92 7.37 -4.02
N ASN A 198 15.82 8.58 -4.55
CA ASN A 198 16.24 9.80 -3.86
C ASN A 198 15.40 10.08 -2.61
N PHE A 199 14.08 10.16 -2.72
CA PHE A 199 13.27 10.41 -1.52
C PHE A 199 13.34 9.23 -0.54
N SER A 200 13.50 7.98 -1.02
CA SER A 200 13.68 6.83 -0.13
C SER A 200 14.95 6.96 0.73
N TYR A 201 16.07 7.35 0.10
CA TYR A 201 17.31 7.66 0.81
C TYR A 201 17.07 8.75 1.86
N ARG A 202 16.42 9.86 1.49
CA ARG A 202 16.18 10.99 2.40
C ARG A 202 15.27 10.62 3.57
N LEU A 203 14.24 9.81 3.34
CA LEU A 203 13.36 9.30 4.39
C LEU A 203 14.12 8.41 5.38
N ILE A 204 15.00 7.53 4.89
CA ILE A 204 15.82 6.67 5.75
C ILE A 204 16.85 7.50 6.52
N LYS A 205 17.61 8.35 5.82
CA LYS A 205 18.73 9.11 6.39
C LYS A 205 18.28 10.20 7.36
N HIS A 206 17.23 10.95 7.03
CA HIS A 206 16.88 12.18 7.74
C HIS A 206 15.62 12.07 8.57
N ALA A 207 14.60 11.33 8.11
CA ALA A 207 13.36 11.16 8.87
C ALA A 207 13.40 9.97 9.84
N GLY A 208 14.37 9.06 9.68
CA GLY A 208 14.52 7.87 10.53
C GLY A 208 13.60 6.72 10.12
N ALA A 209 13.22 6.63 8.84
CA ALA A 209 12.48 5.50 8.32
C ALA A 209 13.24 4.18 8.56
N LYS A 210 12.55 3.20 9.15
CA LYS A 210 13.10 1.87 9.40
C LYS A 210 13.04 1.00 8.16
N ARG A 211 11.92 1.00 7.43
CA ARG A 211 11.74 0.19 6.21
C ARG A 211 10.72 0.78 5.25
N ILE A 212 11.03 0.69 3.96
CA ILE A 212 10.19 1.12 2.83
C ILE A 212 9.81 -0.11 2.00
N LEU A 213 8.52 -0.23 1.67
CA LEU A 213 8.01 -1.20 0.72
C LEU A 213 7.88 -0.53 -0.65
N PHE A 214 8.43 -1.13 -1.70
CA PHE A 214 8.29 -0.69 -3.08
C PHE A 214 7.51 -1.76 -3.87
N LEU A 215 6.29 -1.40 -4.29
CA LEU A 215 5.41 -2.27 -5.04
C LEU A 215 5.50 -2.01 -6.53
N VAL A 216 5.72 -3.10 -7.27
CA VAL A 216 5.74 -3.14 -8.74
C VAL A 216 4.61 -4.03 -9.27
N ASP A 217 4.21 -3.86 -10.54
CA ASP A 217 3.16 -4.68 -11.16
C ASP A 217 3.60 -6.13 -11.43
N ARG A 218 4.89 -6.31 -11.75
CA ARG A 218 5.46 -7.59 -12.23
C ARG A 218 6.89 -7.81 -11.77
N SER A 219 7.31 -9.07 -11.71
CA SER A 219 8.64 -9.47 -11.21
C SER A 219 9.80 -8.82 -12.00
N ASN A 220 9.66 -8.68 -13.32
CA ASN A 220 10.68 -8.08 -14.19
C ASN A 220 10.94 -6.61 -13.87
N LEU A 221 9.89 -5.83 -13.58
CA LEU A 221 9.99 -4.45 -13.10
C LEU A 221 10.68 -4.41 -11.73
N GLY A 222 10.42 -5.38 -10.86
CA GLY A 222 11.09 -5.51 -9.57
C GLY A 222 12.61 -5.65 -9.70
N ARG A 223 13.10 -6.45 -10.66
CA ARG A 223 14.54 -6.58 -10.96
C ARG A 223 15.14 -5.27 -11.49
N GLN A 224 14.40 -4.53 -12.32
CA GLN A 224 14.84 -3.23 -12.83
C GLN A 224 14.93 -2.19 -11.69
N THR A 225 13.90 -2.12 -10.84
CA THR A 225 13.89 -1.26 -9.65
C THR A 225 15.05 -1.59 -8.72
N LEU A 226 15.34 -2.87 -8.49
CA LEU A 226 16.50 -3.27 -7.67
C LEU A 226 17.81 -2.73 -8.25
N THR A 227 17.99 -2.83 -9.56
CA THR A 227 19.20 -2.34 -10.25
C THR A 227 19.32 -0.83 -10.11
N GLU A 228 18.22 -0.09 -10.27
CA GLU A 228 18.18 1.37 -10.07
C GLU A 228 18.55 1.76 -8.64
N PHE A 229 18.02 1.07 -7.62
CA PHE A 229 18.45 1.29 -6.23
C PHE A 229 19.94 0.99 -6.07
N GLN A 230 20.45 -0.11 -6.62
CA GLN A 230 21.87 -0.47 -6.46
C GLN A 230 22.84 0.50 -7.14
N GLN A 231 22.42 1.13 -8.23
CA GLN A 231 23.23 2.10 -8.98
C GLN A 231 23.03 3.54 -8.52
N PHE A 232 21.97 3.82 -7.76
CA PHE A 232 21.68 5.15 -7.27
C PHE A 232 22.77 5.62 -6.30
N SER A 233 23.42 6.74 -6.62
CA SER A 233 24.37 7.43 -5.75
C SER A 233 23.65 8.60 -5.08
N PRO A 234 23.36 8.54 -3.77
CA PRO A 234 22.69 9.62 -3.08
C PRO A 234 23.56 10.89 -3.04
N PRO A 235 22.99 12.09 -3.24
CA PRO A 235 23.76 13.33 -3.22
C PRO A 235 24.54 13.51 -1.91
N GLY A 236 25.84 13.78 -2.03
CA GLY A 236 26.74 13.99 -0.90
C GLY A 236 27.27 12.70 -0.26
N GLU A 237 26.76 11.53 -0.65
CA GLU A 237 27.33 10.25 -0.26
C GLU A 237 28.38 9.83 -1.30
N GLY A 238 29.54 9.36 -0.83
CA GLY A 238 30.63 8.90 -1.72
C GLY A 238 30.44 7.47 -2.25
N GLU A 239 29.30 6.85 -1.93
CA GLU A 239 28.99 5.45 -2.17
C GLU A 239 27.59 5.32 -2.76
N ASN A 240 27.33 4.20 -3.43
CA ASN A 240 26.00 3.87 -3.92
C ASN A 240 25.07 3.41 -2.79
N PHE A 241 23.76 3.49 -3.02
CA PHE A 241 22.73 3.15 -2.04
C PHE A 241 22.86 1.71 -1.52
N ASP A 242 23.29 0.74 -2.35
CA ASP A 242 23.48 -0.66 -1.93
C ASP A 242 24.58 -0.85 -0.88
N LYS A 243 25.57 0.05 -0.83
CA LYS A 243 26.61 0.07 0.20
C LYS A 243 26.13 0.69 1.50
N LEU A 244 25.17 1.62 1.41
CA LEU A 244 24.61 2.31 2.57
C LEU A 244 23.50 1.47 3.22
N TYR A 245 22.62 0.87 2.40
CA TYR A 245 21.38 0.25 2.83
C TYR A 245 21.06 -1.01 2.02
N ILE A 246 20.67 -2.07 2.73
CA ILE A 246 20.25 -3.31 2.11
C ILE A 246 18.91 -3.09 1.40
N THR A 247 18.91 -3.36 0.08
CA THR A 247 17.71 -3.42 -0.76
C THR A 247 17.42 -4.87 -1.12
N GLN A 248 16.27 -5.37 -0.71
CA GLN A 248 15.84 -6.73 -0.97
C GLN A 248 14.80 -6.75 -2.09
N HIS A 249 14.96 -7.63 -3.08
CA HIS A 249 13.87 -8.03 -3.97
C HIS A 249 13.31 -9.37 -3.47
N LEU A 250 12.02 -9.42 -3.16
CA LEU A 250 11.38 -10.62 -2.63
C LEU A 250 11.18 -11.66 -3.73
N GLN A 251 12.01 -12.72 -3.68
CA GLN A 251 11.85 -13.93 -4.48
C GLN A 251 11.19 -15.08 -3.71
N ARG A 252 11.10 -14.94 -2.38
CA ARG A 252 10.51 -15.92 -1.46
C ARG A 252 9.74 -15.18 -0.38
N ASN A 253 8.87 -15.89 0.34
CA ASN A 253 8.08 -15.38 1.45
C ASN A 253 8.91 -15.12 2.72
N ASN A 254 9.99 -14.34 2.60
CA ASN A 254 10.88 -13.97 3.71
C ASN A 254 11.37 -12.53 3.56
N ILE A 255 11.06 -11.69 4.54
CA ILE A 255 11.55 -10.31 4.61
C ILE A 255 12.83 -10.28 5.46
N ASP A 256 13.93 -9.83 4.87
CA ASP A 256 15.18 -9.61 5.60
C ASP A 256 14.96 -8.50 6.63
N ARG A 257 15.25 -8.80 7.91
CA ARG A 257 15.07 -7.88 9.02
C ARG A 257 15.93 -6.61 8.87
N ASN A 258 17.08 -6.71 8.21
CA ASN A 258 18.02 -5.61 8.02
C ASN A 258 17.77 -4.81 6.73
N SER A 259 16.88 -5.30 5.84
CA SER A 259 16.50 -4.58 4.64
C SER A 259 15.84 -3.25 4.99
N LYS A 260 16.27 -2.19 4.30
CA LYS A 260 15.68 -0.84 4.38
C LYS A 260 14.68 -0.59 3.27
N VAL A 261 14.87 -1.24 2.13
CA VAL A 261 13.96 -1.21 1.00
C VAL A 261 13.62 -2.65 0.63
N VAL A 262 12.34 -2.94 0.51
CA VAL A 262 11.83 -4.26 0.08
C VAL A 262 11.02 -4.04 -1.18
N ILE A 263 11.45 -4.64 -2.28
CA ILE A 263 10.81 -4.58 -3.60
C ILE A 263 10.05 -5.88 -3.81
N THR A 264 8.78 -5.81 -4.18
CA THR A 264 7.94 -6.99 -4.44
C THR A 264 6.74 -6.66 -5.31
N THR A 265 6.12 -7.68 -5.88
CA THR A 265 4.82 -7.56 -6.51
C THR A 265 3.72 -7.49 -5.46
N ILE A 266 2.59 -6.87 -5.80
CA ILE A 266 1.44 -6.78 -4.89
C ILE A 266 0.76 -8.15 -4.69
N GLN A 267 0.81 -9.00 -5.71
CA GLN A 267 0.35 -10.39 -5.71
C GLN A 267 1.11 -11.22 -4.68
N ARG A 268 2.45 -11.15 -4.72
CA ARG A 268 3.32 -11.84 -3.75
C ARG A 268 3.05 -11.37 -2.32
N LEU A 269 2.95 -10.05 -2.12
CA LEU A 269 2.69 -9.51 -0.80
C LEU A 269 1.32 -9.92 -0.26
N TYR A 270 0.30 -9.94 -1.11
CA TYR A 270 -1.02 -10.45 -0.75
C TYR A 270 -0.97 -11.92 -0.31
N SER A 271 -0.30 -12.77 -1.11
CA SER A 271 -0.10 -14.20 -0.78
C SER A 271 0.61 -14.37 0.57
N MET A 272 1.67 -13.59 0.80
CA MET A 272 2.41 -13.59 2.06
C MET A 272 1.53 -13.21 3.25
N LEU A 273 0.70 -12.16 3.12
CA LEU A 273 -0.22 -11.74 4.18
C LEU A 273 -1.28 -12.81 4.47
N ARG A 274 -1.69 -13.58 3.46
CA ARG A 274 -2.59 -14.72 3.61
C ARG A 274 -1.92 -15.98 4.15
N GLY A 275 -0.59 -16.02 4.23
CA GLY A 275 0.17 -17.21 4.60
C GLY A 275 0.21 -18.27 3.50
N GLU A 276 0.01 -17.85 2.25
CA GLU A 276 -0.02 -18.68 1.06
C GLU A 276 1.32 -18.53 0.29
N GLU A 277 1.81 -19.61 -0.33
CA GLU A 277 2.92 -19.56 -1.28
C GLU A 277 2.39 -19.22 -2.68
N LEU A 278 3.17 -18.43 -3.43
CA LEU A 278 2.83 -18.04 -4.80
C LEU A 278 4.01 -18.36 -5.70
N ASP A 279 3.77 -19.15 -6.75
CA ASP A 279 4.76 -19.52 -7.76
C ASP A 279 5.31 -18.27 -8.47
N GLU A 280 6.61 -18.26 -8.78
CA GLU A 280 7.26 -17.16 -9.51
C GLU A 280 6.64 -16.97 -10.90
N ALA A 281 6.16 -18.05 -11.54
CA ALA A 281 5.51 -17.97 -12.85
C ALA A 281 4.23 -17.11 -12.84
N ASP A 282 3.52 -17.08 -11.71
CA ASP A 282 2.27 -16.32 -11.56
C ASP A 282 2.52 -14.82 -11.31
N GLU A 283 3.77 -14.40 -11.06
CA GLU A 283 4.16 -13.00 -10.88
C GLU A 283 4.45 -12.23 -12.18
N GLU A 284 4.54 -12.94 -13.30
CA GLU A 284 4.76 -12.32 -14.62
C GLU A 284 3.46 -11.78 -15.23
N ALA A 285 2.31 -12.24 -14.73
CA ALA A 285 1.01 -11.76 -15.13
C ALA A 285 0.67 -10.43 -14.42
N SER A 286 0.04 -9.49 -15.14
CA SER A 286 -0.31 -8.18 -14.56
C SER A 286 -1.29 -8.36 -13.41
N SER A 287 -1.09 -7.59 -12.33
CA SER A 287 -2.01 -7.56 -11.19
C SER A 287 -3.44 -7.15 -11.57
N PHE A 288 -3.60 -6.48 -12.71
CA PHE A 288 -4.90 -6.07 -13.25
C PHE A 288 -5.66 -7.21 -13.94
N GLU A 289 -4.95 -8.21 -14.46
CA GLU A 289 -5.52 -9.29 -15.27
C GLU A 289 -5.90 -10.52 -14.43
N VAL A 290 -5.35 -10.63 -13.22
CA VAL A 290 -5.32 -11.88 -12.46
C VAL A 290 -6.07 -11.72 -11.14
N TRP A 291 -6.99 -12.66 -10.90
CA TRP A 291 -7.86 -12.85 -9.73
C TRP A 291 -9.26 -12.22 -9.78
N LYS A 292 -10.12 -12.89 -10.54
CA LYS A 292 -11.50 -13.14 -10.11
C LYS A 292 -11.56 -14.59 -9.64
N ASN A 293 -11.94 -14.83 -8.39
CA ASN A 293 -12.33 -16.19 -7.99
C ASN A 293 -13.52 -16.66 -8.84
N ALA A 294 -13.69 -17.97 -8.97
CA ALA A 294 -14.81 -18.58 -9.71
C ALA A 294 -16.19 -18.03 -9.27
N ASP A 295 -16.29 -17.59 -8.01
CA ASP A 295 -17.51 -17.04 -7.39
C ASP A 295 -17.54 -15.51 -7.32
N GLY A 296 -16.49 -14.82 -7.79
CA GLY A 296 -16.41 -13.35 -7.80
C GLY A 296 -16.13 -12.69 -6.45
N GLU A 297 -16.00 -13.45 -5.35
CA GLU A 297 -15.66 -12.92 -4.03
C GLU A 297 -14.16 -12.67 -3.86
N ILE A 298 -13.82 -11.50 -3.30
CA ILE A 298 -12.46 -11.04 -3.02
C ILE A 298 -12.07 -11.55 -1.63
N PRO A 299 -11.13 -12.50 -1.47
CA PRO A 299 -10.80 -13.03 -0.15
C PRO A 299 -10.16 -11.94 0.73
N PRO A 300 -10.60 -11.79 1.98
CA PRO A 300 -10.08 -10.74 2.86
C PRO A 300 -8.67 -11.05 3.37
N VAL A 301 -7.84 -10.03 3.53
CA VAL A 301 -6.58 -10.14 4.29
C VAL A 301 -6.90 -10.19 5.79
N GLY A 302 -6.29 -11.13 6.51
CA GLY A 302 -6.32 -11.21 7.98
C GLY A 302 -5.01 -10.71 8.60
N TYR A 303 -4.99 -10.52 9.93
CA TYR A 303 -3.75 -10.13 10.61
C TYR A 303 -2.72 -11.26 10.53
N ASN A 304 -1.54 -10.94 10.03
CA ASN A 304 -0.45 -11.89 9.92
C ASN A 304 0.67 -11.53 10.88
N SER A 305 0.86 -12.34 11.93
CA SER A 305 1.90 -12.09 12.92
C SER A 305 3.33 -12.24 12.35
N ALA A 306 3.55 -12.95 11.24
CA ALA A 306 4.86 -12.98 10.59
C ALA A 306 5.18 -11.61 9.93
N ILE A 307 4.17 -10.83 9.60
CA ILE A 307 4.27 -9.54 8.91
C ILE A 307 3.39 -8.51 9.64
N PRO A 308 3.83 -7.99 10.81
CA PRO A 308 3.04 -7.03 11.59
C PRO A 308 2.73 -5.74 10.83
N ILE A 309 1.74 -4.99 11.30
CA ILE A 309 1.27 -3.75 10.65
C ILE A 309 2.36 -2.66 10.59
N GLU A 310 3.32 -2.69 11.49
CA GLU A 310 4.46 -1.77 11.56
C GLU A 310 5.67 -2.20 10.73
N THR A 311 5.54 -3.24 9.90
CA THR A 311 6.68 -3.79 9.12
C THR A 311 7.30 -2.75 8.19
N PHE A 312 6.49 -1.82 7.69
CA PHE A 312 6.89 -0.76 6.76
C PHE A 312 6.38 0.60 7.27
N ASP A 313 7.23 1.61 7.19
CA ASP A 313 6.85 3.00 7.50
C ASP A 313 6.28 3.72 6.26
N PHE A 314 6.71 3.28 5.06
CA PHE A 314 6.28 3.83 3.78
C PHE A 314 6.00 2.73 2.77
N ILE A 315 4.97 2.94 1.96
CA ILE A 315 4.66 2.12 0.79
C ILE A 315 4.74 2.99 -0.45
N ILE A 316 5.59 2.62 -1.40
CA ILE A 316 5.68 3.24 -2.71
C ILE A 316 4.99 2.30 -3.70
N THR A 317 4.08 2.84 -4.52
CA THR A 317 3.37 2.08 -5.55
C THR A 317 3.70 2.69 -6.91
N ASP A 318 4.46 1.96 -7.73
CA ASP A 318 4.67 2.36 -9.12
C ASP A 318 3.46 1.98 -9.98
N GLU A 319 3.13 2.84 -10.94
CA GLU A 319 1.88 2.80 -11.70
C GLU A 319 0.65 2.51 -10.81
N CYS A 320 0.53 3.29 -9.74
CA CYS A 320 -0.41 3.06 -8.63
C CYS A 320 -1.87 2.86 -9.05
N HIS A 321 -2.31 3.38 -10.20
CA HIS A 321 -3.65 3.14 -10.73
C HIS A 321 -3.97 1.65 -10.97
N ARG A 322 -2.97 0.76 -11.04
CA ARG A 322 -3.19 -0.69 -11.15
C ARG A 322 -3.46 -1.36 -9.80
N SER A 323 -2.91 -0.81 -8.72
CA SER A 323 -2.81 -1.45 -7.40
C SER A 323 -3.77 -0.89 -6.35
N ILE A 324 -4.43 0.24 -6.62
CA ILE A 324 -5.33 0.90 -5.65
C ILE A 324 -6.78 0.41 -5.68
N TYR A 325 -7.11 -0.54 -6.56
CA TYR A 325 -8.47 -1.04 -6.76
C TYR A 325 -8.65 -2.48 -6.29
N GLY A 326 -9.91 -2.84 -6.04
CA GLY A 326 -10.33 -4.22 -5.79
C GLY A 326 -9.59 -4.89 -4.63
N LEU A 327 -9.09 -6.10 -4.90
CA LEU A 327 -8.34 -6.96 -3.98
C LEU A 327 -7.15 -6.26 -3.34
N TRP A 328 -6.41 -5.50 -4.13
CA TRP A 328 -5.11 -4.96 -3.80
C TRP A 328 -5.15 -3.81 -2.79
N ARG A 329 -6.27 -3.09 -2.73
CA ARG A 329 -6.47 -2.01 -1.75
C ARG A 329 -6.27 -2.49 -0.31
N GLN A 330 -6.66 -3.72 -0.01
CA GLN A 330 -6.53 -4.29 1.34
C GLN A 330 -5.06 -4.44 1.76
N VAL A 331 -4.18 -4.77 0.81
CA VAL A 331 -2.74 -4.88 1.03
C VAL A 331 -2.14 -3.52 1.37
N LEU A 332 -2.56 -2.47 0.64
CA LEU A 332 -2.10 -1.10 0.87
C LEU A 332 -2.59 -0.53 2.20
N GLU A 333 -3.78 -0.93 2.65
CA GLU A 333 -4.39 -0.46 3.91
C GLU A 333 -4.04 -1.35 5.13
N TYR A 334 -3.24 -2.41 4.94
CA TYR A 334 -2.83 -3.31 6.02
C TYR A 334 -1.79 -2.68 6.96
N PHE A 335 -0.81 -1.95 6.41
CA PHE A 335 0.29 -1.41 7.19
C PHE A 335 -0.04 -0.04 7.79
N ASP A 336 0.50 0.24 8.98
CA ASP A 336 0.55 1.59 9.54
C ASP A 336 1.68 2.40 8.86
N ALA A 337 1.43 2.79 7.60
CA ALA A 337 2.43 3.41 6.73
C ALA A 337 1.86 4.62 5.97
N HIS A 338 2.75 5.54 5.56
CA HIS A 338 2.41 6.55 4.56
C HIS A 338 2.48 5.93 3.15
N ILE A 339 1.49 6.21 2.30
CA ILE A 339 1.39 5.64 0.94
C ILE A 339 1.75 6.70 -0.09
N ILE A 340 2.70 6.38 -0.97
CA ILE A 340 3.21 7.23 -2.03
C ILE A 340 2.87 6.56 -3.37
N GLY A 341 2.03 7.22 -4.16
CA GLY A 341 1.66 6.80 -5.50
C GLY A 341 2.53 7.47 -6.55
N LEU A 342 3.08 6.70 -7.48
CA LEU A 342 3.72 7.20 -8.70
C LEU A 342 2.85 6.80 -9.89
N THR A 343 2.58 7.73 -10.80
CA THR A 343 1.92 7.39 -12.08
C THR A 343 2.15 8.46 -13.13
N ALA A 344 2.04 8.09 -14.41
CA ALA A 344 2.01 9.08 -15.49
C ALA A 344 0.60 9.63 -15.77
N THR A 345 -0.44 8.86 -15.45
CA THR A 345 -1.82 9.10 -15.92
C THR A 345 -2.83 8.87 -14.80
N PRO A 346 -2.95 9.79 -13.83
CA PRO A 346 -3.87 9.61 -12.73
C PRO A 346 -5.32 9.73 -13.22
N SER A 347 -6.16 8.77 -12.82
CA SER A 347 -7.61 8.86 -13.01
C SER A 347 -8.26 9.66 -11.87
N MET A 348 -9.53 10.08 -12.04
CA MET A 348 -10.30 10.71 -10.95
C MET A 348 -10.38 9.83 -9.69
N HIS A 349 -10.52 8.52 -9.88
CA HIS A 349 -10.54 7.57 -8.78
C HIS A 349 -9.16 7.44 -8.10
N THR A 350 -8.07 7.52 -8.87
CA THR A 350 -6.71 7.61 -8.33
C THR A 350 -6.56 8.85 -7.45
N LEU A 351 -6.93 10.03 -7.96
CA LEU A 351 -6.89 11.27 -7.19
C LEU A 351 -7.71 11.16 -5.90
N ALA A 352 -8.91 10.58 -5.96
CA ALA A 352 -9.75 10.38 -4.78
C ALA A 352 -9.10 9.45 -3.73
N TYR A 353 -8.48 8.34 -4.15
CA TYR A 353 -7.79 7.43 -3.23
C TYR A 353 -6.65 8.12 -2.47
N PHE A 354 -5.92 9.02 -3.14
CA PHE A 354 -4.86 9.83 -2.56
C PHE A 354 -5.37 11.14 -1.92
N ASN A 355 -6.66 11.24 -1.59
CA ASN A 355 -7.28 12.41 -0.95
C ASN A 355 -7.05 13.74 -1.71
N GLN A 356 -6.98 13.67 -3.04
CA GLN A 356 -6.63 14.80 -3.92
C GLN A 356 -5.28 15.45 -3.59
N ASN A 357 -4.42 14.74 -2.86
CA ASN A 357 -3.10 15.22 -2.48
C ASN A 357 -2.07 14.92 -3.58
N LEU A 358 -2.26 15.57 -4.73
CA LEU A 358 -1.31 15.60 -5.84
C LEU A 358 -0.17 16.56 -5.46
N VAL A 359 0.99 16.01 -5.13
CA VAL A 359 2.11 16.80 -4.57
C VAL A 359 3.04 17.35 -5.65
N ALA A 360 3.01 16.76 -6.85
CA ALA A 360 3.69 17.27 -8.03
C ALA A 360 3.02 16.76 -9.31
N GLU A 361 3.02 17.61 -10.33
CA GLU A 361 2.46 17.32 -11.64
C GLU A 361 3.48 17.65 -12.74
N TYR A 362 3.87 16.61 -13.48
CA TYR A 362 4.79 16.71 -14.60
C TYR A 362 4.26 15.90 -15.80
N PRO A 363 3.33 16.47 -16.58
CA PRO A 363 2.67 15.77 -17.68
C PRO A 363 3.59 15.62 -18.90
N TYR A 364 3.16 14.81 -19.87
CA TYR A 364 3.96 14.51 -21.05
C TYR A 364 4.30 15.77 -21.85
N GLU A 365 3.33 16.66 -22.04
CA GLU A 365 3.48 17.90 -22.81
C GLU A 365 4.59 18.78 -22.22
N ARG A 366 4.63 18.91 -20.89
CA ARG A 366 5.70 19.63 -20.19
C ARG A 366 7.03 18.91 -20.31
N SER A 367 7.04 17.58 -20.22
CA SER A 367 8.26 16.79 -20.39
C SER A 367 8.90 16.93 -21.79
N VAL A 368 8.09 17.12 -22.83
CA VAL A 368 8.57 17.40 -24.19
C VAL A 368 9.07 18.84 -24.29
N ALA A 369 8.34 19.80 -23.73
CA ALA A 369 8.73 21.21 -23.73
C ALA A 369 10.08 21.46 -23.03
N ASP A 370 10.34 20.72 -21.94
CA ASP A 370 11.59 20.80 -21.18
C ASP A 370 12.74 19.96 -21.80
N GLY A 371 12.49 19.28 -22.93
CA GLY A 371 13.47 18.41 -23.59
C GLY A 371 13.83 17.13 -22.83
N VAL A 372 13.02 16.75 -21.84
CA VAL A 372 13.19 15.51 -21.07
C VAL A 372 12.74 14.29 -21.89
N ASN A 373 11.66 14.44 -22.64
CA ASN A 373 11.11 13.43 -23.52
C ASN A 373 11.08 13.91 -24.97
N VAL A 374 11.07 12.96 -25.91
CA VAL A 374 10.86 13.26 -27.33
C VAL A 374 9.36 13.31 -27.65
N GLY A 375 9.00 14.20 -28.56
CA GLY A 375 7.68 14.23 -29.20
C GLY A 375 7.42 12.93 -29.98
N TYR A 376 6.16 12.61 -30.23
CA TYR A 376 5.77 11.56 -31.17
C TYR A 376 4.79 12.10 -32.21
N GLU A 377 4.80 11.47 -33.38
CA GLU A 377 3.80 11.66 -34.42
C GLU A 377 2.93 10.41 -34.50
N VAL A 378 1.61 10.59 -34.46
CA VAL A 378 0.66 9.47 -34.57
C VAL A 378 0.31 9.27 -36.04
N TYR A 379 0.88 8.23 -36.66
CA TYR A 379 0.46 7.75 -37.95
C TYR A 379 -0.71 6.78 -37.74
N ARG A 380 -1.94 7.27 -37.93
CA ARG A 380 -3.11 6.40 -37.90
C ARG A 380 -3.22 5.69 -39.24
N ILE A 381 -2.89 4.40 -39.25
CA ILE A 381 -3.01 3.58 -40.46
C ILE A 381 -4.33 2.81 -40.42
N GLN A 382 -5.09 2.89 -41.52
CA GLN A 382 -6.34 2.18 -41.71
C GLN A 382 -6.32 1.54 -43.11
N THR A 383 -6.62 0.25 -43.21
CA THR A 383 -6.72 -0.42 -44.52
C THR A 383 -8.05 -0.09 -45.19
N ASP A 384 -8.07 -0.11 -46.52
CA ASP A 384 -9.30 0.11 -47.30
C ASP A 384 -10.42 -0.84 -46.88
N VAL A 385 -10.09 -2.11 -46.62
CA VAL A 385 -11.08 -3.11 -46.14
C VAL A 385 -11.63 -2.74 -44.76
N THR A 386 -10.80 -2.19 -43.87
CA THR A 386 -11.25 -1.72 -42.54
C THR A 386 -12.11 -0.47 -42.66
N ALA A 387 -11.87 0.39 -43.65
CA ALA A 387 -12.62 1.62 -43.85
C ALA A 387 -13.95 1.41 -44.59
N LYS A 388 -13.96 0.54 -45.61
CA LYS A 388 -15.04 0.43 -46.59
C LYS A 388 -15.71 -0.94 -46.61
N GLY A 389 -15.12 -1.95 -45.98
CA GLY A 389 -15.50 -3.35 -46.20
C GLY A 389 -14.87 -3.92 -47.47
N GLY A 390 -15.37 -5.04 -47.97
CA GLY A 390 -14.80 -5.70 -49.13
C GLY A 390 -15.77 -6.63 -49.83
N ILE A 391 -15.29 -7.24 -50.90
CA ILE A 391 -16.05 -8.21 -51.71
C ILE A 391 -15.25 -9.51 -51.70
N VAL A 392 -15.95 -10.62 -51.46
CA VAL A 392 -15.41 -11.97 -51.66
C VAL A 392 -16.06 -12.56 -52.90
N ASP A 393 -15.25 -12.88 -53.90
CA ASP A 393 -15.73 -13.38 -55.20
C ASP A 393 -16.41 -14.75 -55.05
N ALA A 394 -17.48 -14.94 -55.84
CA ALA A 394 -18.28 -16.17 -55.85
C ALA A 394 -17.46 -17.42 -56.22
N ASP A 395 -16.39 -17.23 -57.00
CA ASP A 395 -15.51 -18.29 -57.49
C ASP A 395 -14.60 -18.89 -56.40
N TYR A 396 -14.55 -18.28 -55.21
CA TYR A 396 -13.73 -18.74 -54.11
C TYR A 396 -14.53 -19.56 -53.09
N ALA A 397 -14.09 -20.78 -52.80
CA ALA A 397 -14.64 -21.58 -51.72
C ALA A 397 -14.23 -20.99 -50.35
N VAL A 398 -15.17 -20.34 -49.68
CA VAL A 398 -14.90 -19.65 -48.41
C VAL A 398 -14.96 -20.62 -47.22
N PRO A 399 -14.01 -20.56 -46.29
CA PRO A 399 -14.09 -21.30 -45.03
C PRO A 399 -15.13 -20.65 -44.11
N VAL A 400 -16.22 -21.37 -43.83
CA VAL A 400 -17.27 -20.98 -42.89
C VAL A 400 -17.08 -21.76 -41.59
N ARG A 401 -17.04 -21.04 -40.46
CA ARG A 401 -16.88 -21.63 -39.13
C ARG A 401 -18.18 -21.53 -38.33
N ASP A 402 -18.65 -22.66 -37.84
CA ASP A 402 -19.82 -22.69 -36.93
C ASP A 402 -19.48 -22.03 -35.60
N LYS A 403 -20.33 -21.09 -35.13
CA LYS A 403 -20.05 -20.31 -33.91
C LYS A 403 -20.05 -21.15 -32.64
N ARG A 404 -20.85 -22.22 -32.57
CA ARG A 404 -21.04 -23.03 -31.35
C ARG A 404 -20.04 -24.18 -31.26
N THR A 405 -19.83 -24.88 -32.36
CA THR A 405 -19.01 -26.10 -32.44
C THR A 405 -17.59 -25.84 -32.93
N ARG A 406 -17.33 -24.65 -33.50
CA ARG A 406 -16.05 -24.26 -34.11
C ARG A 406 -15.62 -25.10 -35.31
N ALA A 407 -16.46 -26.03 -35.78
CA ALA A 407 -16.21 -26.83 -36.96
C ALA A 407 -16.06 -25.95 -38.22
N LEU A 408 -15.07 -26.25 -39.05
CA LEU A 408 -14.73 -25.51 -40.26
C LEU A 408 -15.21 -26.28 -41.49
N ARG A 409 -15.91 -25.61 -42.40
CA ARG A 409 -16.41 -26.19 -43.65
C ARG A 409 -16.17 -25.20 -44.79
N TYR A 410 -15.83 -25.70 -45.97
CA TYR A 410 -15.72 -24.86 -47.15
C TYR A 410 -17.08 -24.76 -47.84
N LYS A 411 -17.50 -23.55 -48.16
CA LYS A 411 -18.75 -23.26 -48.87
C LYS A 411 -18.43 -22.49 -50.15
N GLN A 412 -18.89 -22.99 -51.29
CA GLN A 412 -18.91 -22.20 -52.53
C GLN A 412 -20.01 -21.14 -52.39
N LEU A 413 -19.70 -19.91 -52.77
CA LEU A 413 -20.68 -18.82 -52.77
C LEU A 413 -21.47 -18.86 -54.09
N ASP A 414 -22.78 -18.63 -54.00
CA ASP A 414 -23.65 -18.57 -55.18
C ASP A 414 -23.51 -17.22 -55.91
N GLU A 415 -23.18 -16.16 -55.17
CA GLU A 415 -22.97 -14.78 -55.64
C GLU A 415 -21.83 -14.13 -54.85
N ASN A 416 -21.29 -13.01 -55.36
CA ASN A 416 -20.26 -12.24 -54.65
C ASN A 416 -20.78 -11.79 -53.28
N LEU A 417 -20.00 -12.03 -52.23
CA LEU A 417 -20.33 -11.59 -50.88
C LEU A 417 -19.72 -10.22 -50.62
N GLU A 418 -20.54 -9.18 -50.71
CA GLU A 418 -20.19 -7.86 -50.21
C GLU A 418 -20.36 -7.83 -48.68
N PHE A 419 -19.36 -7.28 -47.99
CA PHE A 419 -19.44 -7.05 -46.55
C PHE A 419 -18.97 -5.64 -46.21
N SER A 420 -19.63 -5.02 -45.25
CA SER A 420 -19.32 -3.70 -44.73
C SER A 420 -18.20 -3.73 -43.68
N ALA A 421 -17.65 -2.57 -43.36
CA ALA A 421 -16.69 -2.41 -42.26
C ALA A 421 -17.24 -2.89 -40.89
N GLN A 422 -18.57 -2.89 -40.69
CA GLN A 422 -19.19 -3.34 -39.45
C GLN A 422 -19.29 -4.87 -39.34
N GLU A 423 -19.20 -5.57 -40.46
CA GLU A 423 -19.28 -7.03 -40.55
C GLU A 423 -17.90 -7.69 -40.39
N LEU A 424 -16.85 -6.92 -40.62
CA LEU A 424 -15.46 -7.31 -40.35
C LEU A 424 -15.28 -7.61 -38.85
N ASP A 425 -14.61 -8.73 -38.56
CA ASP A 425 -14.39 -9.34 -37.23
C ASP A 425 -15.67 -9.72 -36.43
N ARG A 426 -16.86 -9.58 -37.04
CA ARG A 426 -18.13 -10.05 -36.46
C ARG A 426 -18.72 -11.25 -37.20
N SER A 427 -18.87 -11.12 -38.52
CA SER A 427 -19.41 -12.14 -39.41
C SER A 427 -18.41 -12.55 -40.49
N VAL A 428 -17.48 -11.66 -40.85
CA VAL A 428 -16.42 -11.91 -41.83
C VAL A 428 -15.06 -11.64 -41.18
N THR A 429 -14.10 -12.55 -41.34
CA THR A 429 -12.73 -12.36 -40.84
C THR A 429 -11.78 -12.34 -42.02
N VAL A 430 -10.88 -11.35 -42.07
CA VAL A 430 -9.86 -11.21 -43.12
C VAL A 430 -8.48 -11.43 -42.47
N PRO A 431 -7.91 -12.65 -42.52
CA PRO A 431 -6.70 -13.00 -41.75
C PRO A 431 -5.46 -12.14 -42.04
N ASN A 432 -5.38 -11.57 -43.26
CA ASN A 432 -4.27 -10.71 -43.69
C ASN A 432 -4.60 -9.21 -43.62
N GLN A 433 -5.68 -8.82 -42.95
CA GLN A 433 -6.13 -7.41 -42.85
C GLN A 433 -5.03 -6.45 -42.40
N ILE A 434 -4.15 -6.88 -41.49
CA ILE A 434 -3.07 -6.05 -40.94
C ILE A 434 -1.74 -6.27 -41.68
N ARG A 435 -1.55 -7.41 -42.38
CA ARG A 435 -0.31 -7.73 -43.09
C ARG A 435 -0.09 -6.92 -44.38
N ALA A 436 -1.13 -6.22 -44.84
CA ALA A 436 -1.11 -5.37 -46.04
C ALA A 436 -0.90 -3.88 -45.73
N VAL A 437 -0.55 -3.54 -44.48
CA VAL A 437 -0.19 -2.19 -44.03
C VAL A 437 1.30 -1.94 -44.25
#